data_AF-A0A2M7YWX1-F1
#
_entry.id   AF-A0A2M7YWX1-F1
#
_cell.length_a   1.000
_cell.length_b   1.000
_cell.length_c   1.000
_cell.angle_alpha   90.00
_cell.angle_beta   90.00
_cell.angle_gamma   90.00
#
_symmetry.space_group_name_H-M   'P 1'
#
loop_
_entity.id
_entity.type
_entity.pdbx_description
1 polymer ?
#
loop_
_entity_poly.entity_id
_entity_poly.type
_entity_poly.pdbx_seq_one_letter_code
_entity_poly.pdbx_strand_id
1 'polypeptide(L)'
;MVEDAATARQTLEDSGIAIHQETEVYVLSKDGKGITGKPGSFGPICRMLAEHGITIRFAYPGENNMFFFGVDDVVEVGKLLE
;
A
#
# COMPACT_ATOMS: atom_id res chain seq x y z
N MET A 1 -4.62 4.37 -7.61
CA MET A 1 -4.68 2.89 -7.46
C MET A 1 -5.84 2.40 -8.28
N VAL A 2 -5.76 1.17 -8.78
CA VAL A 2 -6.79 0.59 -9.64
C VAL A 2 -7.06 -0.84 -9.18
N GLU A 3 -8.32 -1.25 -9.24
CA GLU A 3 -8.74 -2.62 -8.92
C GLU A 3 -8.45 -3.59 -10.07
N ASP A 4 -8.47 -3.08 -11.30
CA ASP A 4 -8.15 -3.82 -12.53
C ASP A 4 -6.95 -3.17 -13.22
N ALA A 5 -5.75 -3.70 -12.92
CA ALA A 5 -4.51 -3.22 -13.49
C ALA A 5 -4.47 -3.42 -15.02
N ALA A 6 -5.04 -4.51 -15.54
CA ALA A 6 -4.98 -4.83 -16.97
C ALA A 6 -5.80 -3.83 -17.78
N THR A 7 -7.05 -3.58 -17.38
CA THR A 7 -7.91 -2.59 -18.04
C THR A 7 -7.33 -1.18 -17.93
N ALA A 8 -6.79 -0.82 -16.75
CA ALA A 8 -6.17 0.48 -16.55
C ALA A 8 -4.94 0.68 -17.43
N ARG A 9 -4.06 -0.32 -17.52
CA ARG A 9 -2.88 -0.27 -18.38
C ARG A 9 -3.26 -0.07 -19.84
N GLN A 10 -4.16 -0.90 -20.35
CA GLN A 10 -4.61 -0.82 -21.74
C GLN A 10 -5.16 0.57 -22.04
N THR A 11 -6.03 1.10 -21.17
CA THR A 11 -6.63 2.43 -21.34
C THR A 11 -5.59 3.55 -21.35
N LEU A 12 -4.58 3.47 -20.47
CA LEU A 12 -3.52 4.47 -20.40
C LEU A 12 -2.59 4.41 -21.61
N GLU A 13 -2.18 3.22 -22.02
CA GLU A 13 -1.31 3.04 -23.20
C GLU A 13 -2.03 3.45 -24.49
N ASP A 14 -3.32 3.15 -24.64
CA ASP A 14 -4.15 3.59 -25.76
C ASP A 14 -4.27 5.13 -25.82
N SER A 15 -4.16 5.81 -24.68
CA SER A 15 -4.13 7.28 -24.60
C SER A 15 -2.75 7.89 -24.85
N GLY A 16 -1.74 7.06 -25.18
CA GLY A 16 -0.36 7.49 -25.41
C GLY A 16 0.47 7.68 -24.14
N ILE A 17 -0.01 7.21 -22.98
CA ILE A 17 0.73 7.27 -21.72
C ILE A 17 1.52 5.96 -21.57
N ALA A 18 2.85 6.06 -21.63
CA ALA A 18 3.72 4.90 -21.44
C ALA A 18 3.78 4.48 -19.96
N ILE A 19 3.48 3.21 -19.68
CA ILE A 19 3.55 2.63 -18.34
C ILE A 19 4.89 1.91 -18.14
N HIS A 20 5.75 2.47 -17.29
CA HIS A 20 7.07 1.91 -17.02
C HIS A 20 7.05 0.75 -16.04
N GLN A 21 6.17 0.77 -15.03
CA GLN A 21 6.12 -0.24 -13.99
C GLN A 21 4.73 -0.29 -13.35
N GLU A 22 4.33 -1.49 -12.96
CA GLU A 22 3.21 -1.75 -12.06
C GLU A 22 3.75 -2.33 -10.75
N THR A 23 3.06 -2.06 -9.65
CA THR A 23 3.46 -2.54 -8.33
C THR A 23 2.22 -2.78 -7.49
N GLU A 24 2.17 -3.95 -6.86
CA GLU A 24 1.16 -4.26 -5.87
C GLU A 24 1.38 -3.43 -4.60
N VAL A 25 0.28 -3.03 -3.97
CA VAL A 25 0.32 -2.17 -2.80
C VAL A 25 -0.66 -2.72 -1.77
N TYR A 26 -0.19 -2.83 -0.53
CA TYR A 26 -1.08 -3.14 0.59
C TYR A 26 -1.75 -1.85 1.08
N VAL A 27 -3.07 -1.88 1.17
CA VAL A 27 -3.87 -0.77 1.68
C VAL A 27 -4.38 -1.11 3.07
N LEU A 28 -3.76 -0.52 4.08
CA LEU A 28 -4.29 -0.57 5.43
C LEU A 28 -5.36 0.52 5.56
N SER A 29 -6.61 0.13 5.37
CA SER A 29 -7.76 0.98 5.65
C SER A 29 -8.07 1.01 7.15
N LYS A 30 -8.95 1.92 7.56
CA LYS A 30 -9.41 2.05 8.95
C LYS A 30 -10.00 0.73 9.43
N ASP A 31 -9.17 -0.04 10.12
CA ASP A 31 -9.59 -1.25 10.80
C ASP A 31 -10.55 -0.88 11.94
N GLY A 32 -11.38 -1.85 12.34
CA GLY A 32 -12.23 -1.70 13.54
C GLY A 32 -11.44 -1.47 14.83
N LYS A 33 -10.10 -1.53 14.79
CA LYS A 33 -9.17 -1.35 15.91
C LYS A 33 -8.64 0.09 16.01
N GLY A 34 -8.90 0.97 15.03
CA GLY A 34 -8.58 2.39 15.07
C GLY A 34 -7.09 2.73 14.93
N ILE A 35 -6.31 1.84 14.31
CA ILE A 35 -4.86 1.99 14.17
C ILE A 35 -4.53 3.10 13.16
N THR A 36 -5.22 3.10 12.02
CA THR A 36 -5.08 4.17 11.05
C THR A 36 -5.96 5.36 11.47
N GLY A 37 -5.34 6.54 11.59
CA GLY A 37 -5.99 7.77 12.07
C GLY A 37 -5.60 8.22 13.48
N LYS A 38 -4.82 7.42 14.22
CA LYS A 38 -4.15 7.90 15.43
C LYS A 38 -2.87 8.67 15.05
N PRO A 39 -2.68 9.93 15.53
CA PRO A 39 -1.44 10.65 15.30
C PRO A 39 -0.23 9.84 15.74
N GLY A 40 0.77 9.74 14.86
CA GLY A 40 2.01 9.01 15.12
C GLY A 40 1.93 7.49 14.96
N SER A 41 0.81 6.88 14.54
CA SER A 41 0.72 5.42 14.36
C SER A 41 1.47 4.90 13.14
N PHE A 42 1.69 5.73 12.11
CA PHE A 42 2.35 5.31 10.87
C PHE A 42 3.79 4.82 11.07
N GLY A 43 4.60 5.57 11.83
CA GLY A 43 6.01 5.21 12.07
C GLY A 43 6.19 3.84 12.76
N PRO A 44 5.48 3.56 13.87
CA PRO A 44 5.48 2.25 14.50
C PRO A 44 5.08 1.10 13.57
N ILE A 45 4.14 1.31 12.65
CA ILE A 45 3.76 0.30 11.66
C ILE A 45 4.92 0.04 10.70
N CYS A 46 5.51 1.09 10.11
CA CYS A 46 6.68 0.94 9.24
C CYS A 46 7.83 0.22 9.95
N ARG A 47 8.06 0.54 11.22
CA ARG A 47 9.07 -0.13 12.04
C ARG A 47 8.76 -1.62 12.24
N MET A 48 7.52 -1.96 12.57
CA MET A 48 7.09 -3.34 12.75
C MET A 48 7.28 -4.17 11.47
N LEU A 49 6.91 -3.61 10.31
CA LEU A 49 7.14 -4.27 9.01
C LEU A 49 8.63 -4.52 8.76
N ALA A 50 9.48 -3.50 8.99
CA ALA A 50 10.92 -3.64 8.83
C ALA A 50 11.55 -4.66 9.81
N GLU A 51 11.06 -4.72 11.06
CA GLU A 51 11.49 -5.72 12.06
C GLU A 51 11.12 -7.16 11.65
N HIS A 52 10.11 -7.35 10.80
CA HIS A 52 9.74 -8.63 10.20
C HIS A 52 10.43 -8.91 8.85
N GLY A 53 11.40 -8.07 8.46
CA GLY A 53 12.17 -8.24 7.23
C GLY A 53 11.43 -7.85 5.95
N ILE A 54 10.31 -7.13 6.05
CA ILE A 54 9.55 -6.65 4.90
C ILE A 54 10.21 -5.38 4.36
N THR A 55 10.54 -5.39 3.07
CA THR A 55 11.16 -4.23 2.40
C THR A 55 10.09 -3.26 1.92
N ILE A 56 10.05 -2.08 2.53
CA ILE A 56 9.16 -0.99 2.11
C ILE A 56 9.84 -0.21 0.97
N ARG A 57 9.30 -0.29 -0.24
CA ARG A 57 9.74 0.51 -1.40
C ARG A 57 9.23 1.95 -1.31
N PHE A 58 7.97 2.10 -0.93
CA PHE A 58 7.37 3.37 -0.59
C PHE A 58 6.23 3.15 0.41
N ALA A 59 5.95 4.16 1.23
CA ALA A 59 4.75 4.17 2.05
C ALA A 59 4.29 5.60 2.29
N TYR A 60 2.97 5.82 2.35
CA TYR A 60 2.42 7.13 2.64
C TYR A 60 1.06 7.05 3.34
N PRO A 61 0.75 8.01 4.23
CA PRO A 61 -0.61 8.24 4.69
C PRO A 61 -1.42 8.95 3.59
N GLY A 62 -2.63 8.48 3.32
CA GLY A 62 -3.57 9.15 2.44
C GLY A 62 -4.86 9.53 3.18
N GLU A 63 -5.84 9.98 2.40
CA GLU A 63 -7.13 10.42 2.93
C GLU A 63 -7.90 9.30 3.61
N ASN A 64 -8.93 9.66 4.38
CA ASN A 64 -9.83 8.72 5.08
C ASN A 64 -9.12 7.75 6.03
N ASN A 65 -7.98 8.18 6.59
CA ASN A 65 -7.15 7.36 7.47
C ASN A 65 -6.72 6.06 6.80
N MET A 66 -6.25 6.13 5.56
CA MET A 66 -5.65 4.98 4.87
C MET A 66 -4.15 5.11 4.87
N PHE A 67 -3.44 4.00 5.09
CA PHE A 67 -2.00 3.91 4.89
C PHE A 67 -1.73 2.98 3.71
N PHE A 68 -0.84 3.42 2.83
CA PHE A 68 -0.49 2.72 1.61
C PHE A 68 0.95 2.25 1.71
N PHE A 69 1.20 0.98 1.41
CA PHE A 69 2.52 0.34 1.51
C PHE A 69 2.87 -0.40 0.21
N GLY A 70 3.79 0.15 -0.56
CA GLY A 70 4.44 -0.57 -1.66
C GLY A 70 5.55 -1.42 -1.07
N VAL A 71 5.33 -2.73 -0.97
CA VAL A 71 6.24 -3.68 -0.31
C VAL A 71 6.67 -4.79 -1.25
N ASP A 72 7.66 -5.57 -0.82
CA ASP A 72 8.09 -6.78 -1.51
C ASP A 72 7.14 -7.98 -1.34
N ASP A 73 6.43 -8.08 -0.21
CA ASP A 73 5.45 -9.14 0.05
C ASP A 73 4.15 -8.59 0.69
N VAL A 74 3.12 -8.37 -0.13
CA VAL A 74 1.82 -7.88 0.34
C VAL A 74 1.02 -8.91 1.14
N VAL A 75 1.29 -10.20 0.95
CA VAL A 75 0.59 -11.30 1.63
C VAL A 75 1.07 -11.39 3.08
N GLU A 76 2.37 -11.31 3.29
CA GLU A 76 2.95 -11.31 4.64
C GLU A 76 2.53 -10.07 5.43
N VAL A 77 2.50 -8.89 4.80
CA VAL A 77 1.95 -7.68 5.42
C VAL A 77 0.52 -7.90 5.90
N GLY A 78 -0.33 -8.53 5.08
CA GLY A 78 -1.71 -8.85 5.45
C GLY A 78 -1.80 -9.68 6.72
N LYS A 79 -0.98 -10.75 6.84
CA LYS A 79 -0.95 -11.61 8.04
C LYS A 79 -0.50 -10.87 9.31
N LEU A 80 0.36 -9.86 9.17
CA LEU A 80 0.86 -9.10 10.31
C LEU A 80 -0.10 -8.02 10.79
N LEU A 81 -0.94 -7.49 9.90
CA LEU A 81 -1.80 -6.34 10.18
C LEU A 81 -3.27 -6.69 10.42
N GLU A 82 -3.74 -7.88 10.01
CA GLU A 82 -5.11 -8.37 10.23
C GLU A 82 -5.25 -9.25 11.50
#